data_AF-A0A346Y4T1-F1
#
_entry.id   AF-A0A346Y4T1-F1
#
_cell.length_a   1.000
_cell.length_b   1.000
_cell.length_c   1.000
_cell.angle_alpha   90.00
_cell.angle_beta   90.00
_cell.angle_gamma   90.00
#
_symmetry.space_group_name_H-M   'P 1'
#
loop_
_entity.id
_entity.type
_entity.pdbx_description
1 polymer ?
#
loop_
_entity_poly.entity_id
_entity_poly.type
_entity_poly.pdbx_seq_one_letter_code
_entity_poly.pdbx_strand_id
1 'polypeptide(L)'
;MLIPEPDNPHDRNAVRVSVSGRTVGYLGREDARRYQPPLLDLQGAGFLGWCPAAIIGAADAWYGVFLRLAEPETMWPANSPGRLAVLEADRSVAVTKRRPHHDVLDELLGQRDAVLVFGELVQSTVTSGKYKGSPCVEVAVDGRRIGELSAAMTERHRHQVTPGCGCEVIISRRDNGPHAAAYMPRP
;
A
#
# COMPACT_ATOMS: atom_id res chain seq x y z
N MET A 1 20.15 1.67 0.47
CA MET A 1 19.53 0.34 0.41
C MET A 1 19.20 -0.11 1.82
N LEU A 2 18.08 -0.80 1.98
CA LEU A 2 17.67 -1.47 3.21
C LEU A 2 17.75 -2.98 2.98
N ILE A 3 18.52 -3.67 3.80
CA ILE A 3 18.83 -5.09 3.60
C ILE A 3 18.43 -5.85 4.87
N PRO A 4 17.37 -6.67 4.83
CA PRO A 4 16.99 -7.48 5.98
C PRO A 4 18.01 -8.59 6.22
N GLU A 5 18.36 -8.82 7.48
CA GLU A 5 19.30 -9.86 7.92
C GLU A 5 18.62 -10.79 8.93
N PRO A 6 17.74 -11.72 8.46
CA PRO A 6 16.98 -12.59 9.35
C PRO A 6 17.86 -13.51 10.22
N ASP A 7 19.07 -13.82 9.73
CA ASP A 7 20.05 -14.68 10.40
C ASP A 7 21.06 -13.88 11.26
N ASN A 8 20.82 -12.58 11.49
CA ASN A 8 21.72 -11.77 12.30
C ASN A 8 21.75 -12.27 13.76
N PRO A 9 22.93 -12.55 14.35
CA PRO A 9 23.05 -13.18 15.66
C PRO A 9 22.58 -12.30 16.83
N HIS A 10 22.45 -10.98 16.62
CA HIS A 10 22.10 -10.03 17.68
C HIS A 10 20.62 -9.62 17.66
N ASP A 11 20.01 -9.57 16.47
CA ASP A 11 18.61 -9.22 16.29
C ASP A 11 18.08 -9.87 15.00
N ARG A 12 17.18 -10.84 15.15
CA ARG A 12 16.53 -11.52 14.01
C ARG A 12 15.76 -10.56 13.09
N ASN A 13 15.41 -9.36 13.57
CA ASN A 13 14.71 -8.35 12.77
C ASN A 13 15.68 -7.33 12.15
N ALA A 14 16.99 -7.52 12.28
CA ALA A 14 17.97 -6.54 11.85
C ALA A 14 17.76 -6.11 10.38
N VAL A 15 17.74 -4.80 10.17
CA VAL A 15 17.74 -4.20 8.83
C VAL A 15 18.98 -3.33 8.70
N ARG A 16 19.89 -3.77 7.84
CA ARG A 16 21.12 -3.06 7.54
C ARG A 16 20.86 -1.91 6.57
N VAL A 17 21.39 -0.75 6.89
CA VAL A 17 21.39 0.42 6.01
C VAL A 17 22.71 0.43 5.24
N SER A 18 22.62 0.38 3.91
CA SER A 18 23.78 0.43 3.03
C SER A 18 23.74 1.60 2.06
N VAL A 19 24.85 2.35 1.97
CA VAL A 19 25.09 3.45 1.03
C VAL A 19 26.31 3.09 0.18
N SER A 20 26.14 3.11 -1.14
CA SER A 20 27.20 2.74 -2.09
C SER A 20 27.88 1.40 -1.76
N GLY A 21 27.09 0.39 -1.38
CA GLY A 21 27.56 -0.96 -1.03
C GLY A 21 28.24 -1.08 0.35
N ARG A 22 28.42 0.03 1.09
CA ARG A 22 29.01 0.03 2.43
C ARG A 22 27.92 0.05 3.49
N THR A 23 28.14 -0.66 4.58
CA THR A 23 27.27 -0.60 5.77
C THR A 23 27.50 0.72 6.48
N VAL A 24 26.44 1.52 6.66
CA VAL A 24 26.50 2.80 7.37
C VAL A 24 25.77 2.76 8.72
N GLY A 25 24.99 1.70 8.97
CA GLY A 25 24.29 1.50 10.22
C GLY A 25 23.18 0.45 10.09
N TYR A 26 22.33 0.41 11.12
CA TYR A 26 21.14 -0.43 11.17
C TYR A 26 19.95 0.43 11.59
N LEU A 27 18.74 0.03 11.18
CA LEU A 27 17.52 0.62 11.74
C LEU A 27 17.46 0.35 13.26
N GLY A 28 16.85 1.26 14.00
CA GLY A 28 16.56 1.05 15.42
C GLY A 28 15.67 -0.19 15.60
N ARG A 29 15.80 -0.92 16.72
CA ARG A 29 15.11 -2.21 16.92
C ARG A 29 13.59 -2.15 16.71
N GLU A 30 12.95 -1.07 17.12
CA GLU A 30 11.51 -0.87 16.96
C GLU A 30 11.13 -0.76 15.48
N ASP A 31 11.82 0.11 14.73
CA ASP A 31 11.63 0.25 13.29
C ASP A 31 11.98 -1.03 12.55
N ALA A 32 13.11 -1.66 12.89
CA ALA A 32 13.56 -2.92 12.32
C ALA A 32 12.45 -3.99 12.40
N ARG A 33 11.78 -4.10 13.55
CA ARG A 33 10.64 -5.03 13.75
C ARG A 33 9.46 -4.75 12.81
N ARG A 34 9.22 -3.47 12.46
CA ARG A 34 8.13 -3.06 11.57
C ARG A 34 8.50 -3.17 10.10
N TYR A 35 9.71 -2.76 9.72
CA TYR A 35 10.19 -2.69 8.34
C TYR A 35 10.73 -4.02 7.80
N GLN A 36 11.24 -4.91 8.66
CA GLN A 36 11.87 -6.16 8.20
C GLN A 36 10.89 -7.10 7.47
N PRO A 37 9.66 -7.37 7.95
CA PRO A 37 8.73 -8.24 7.24
C PRO A 37 8.41 -7.78 5.81
N PRO A 38 7.99 -6.53 5.54
CA PRO A 38 7.72 -6.09 4.17
C PRO A 38 9.00 -6.03 3.30
N LEU A 39 10.18 -5.80 3.89
CA LEU A 39 11.46 -5.90 3.14
C LEU A 39 11.79 -7.33 2.74
N LEU A 40 11.46 -8.33 3.57
CA LEU A 40 11.61 -9.74 3.23
C LEU A 40 10.64 -10.14 2.12
N ASP A 41 9.38 -9.69 2.16
CA ASP A 41 8.41 -9.92 1.08
C ASP A 41 8.92 -9.34 -0.24
N LEU A 42 9.44 -8.10 -0.19
CA LEU A 42 10.02 -7.40 -1.33
C LEU A 42 11.26 -8.13 -1.88
N GLN A 43 12.13 -8.65 -0.99
CA GLN A 43 13.29 -9.45 -1.38
C GLN A 43 12.89 -10.81 -1.97
N GLY A 44 11.87 -11.47 -1.41
CA GLY A 44 11.32 -12.73 -1.92
C GLY A 44 10.71 -12.58 -3.31
N ALA A 45 10.19 -11.39 -3.63
CA ALA A 45 9.72 -11.01 -4.96
C ALA A 45 10.86 -10.61 -5.93
N GLY A 46 12.13 -10.64 -5.49
CA GLY A 46 13.30 -10.34 -6.31
C GLY A 46 13.65 -8.85 -6.40
N PHE A 47 13.06 -8.01 -5.55
CA PHE A 47 13.35 -6.58 -5.50
C PHE A 47 14.29 -6.24 -4.34
N LEU A 48 14.86 -5.03 -4.35
CA LEU A 48 15.72 -4.53 -3.27
C LEU A 48 15.11 -3.26 -2.67
N GLY A 49 15.12 -3.16 -1.34
CA GLY A 49 14.65 -1.97 -0.64
C GLY A 49 15.54 -0.76 -0.92
N TRP A 50 14.99 0.26 -1.58
CA TRP A 50 15.66 1.54 -1.80
C TRP A 50 14.81 2.68 -1.25
N CYS A 51 15.48 3.67 -0.66
CA CYS A 51 14.85 4.90 -0.24
C CYS A 51 15.81 6.07 -0.42
N PRO A 52 15.29 7.29 -0.63
CA PRO A 52 16.09 8.50 -0.51
C PRO A 52 16.65 8.65 0.91
N ALA A 53 17.90 9.05 1.00
CA ALA A 53 18.58 9.30 2.26
C ALA A 53 19.38 10.60 2.20
N ALA A 54 19.50 11.28 3.34
CA ALA A 54 20.37 12.43 3.53
C ALA A 54 21.41 12.11 4.60
N ILE A 55 22.68 12.40 4.31
CA ILE A 55 23.73 12.40 5.33
C ILE A 55 23.63 13.74 6.06
N ILE A 56 23.49 13.69 7.37
CA ILE A 56 23.40 14.85 8.25
C ILE A 56 24.57 14.82 9.23
N GLY A 57 25.01 15.98 9.74
CA GLY A 57 26.13 16.08 10.68
C GLY A 57 27.20 17.09 10.26
N ALA A 58 28.15 17.33 11.15
CA ALA A 58 29.26 18.26 10.97
C ALA A 58 30.60 17.59 11.34
N ALA A 59 31.71 18.11 10.80
CA ALA A 59 33.03 17.50 10.92
C ALA A 59 33.56 17.41 12.37
N ASP A 60 33.06 18.26 13.25
CA ASP A 60 33.34 18.34 14.68
C ASP A 60 32.27 17.63 15.55
N ALA A 61 31.32 16.95 14.92
CA ALA A 61 30.20 16.26 15.57
C ALA A 61 30.00 14.84 15.00
N TRP A 62 28.84 14.24 15.27
CA TRP A 62 28.46 12.93 14.72
C TRP A 62 27.84 13.08 13.33
N TYR A 63 28.09 12.10 12.46
CA TYR A 63 27.37 11.93 11.19
C TYR A 63 26.23 10.95 11.36
N GLY A 64 25.07 11.29 10.79
CA GLY A 64 23.85 10.50 10.77
C GLY A 64 23.34 10.28 9.36
N VAL A 65 22.46 9.29 9.19
CA VAL A 65 21.75 9.04 7.94
C VAL A 65 20.26 9.16 8.21
N PHE A 66 19.63 10.17 7.62
CA PHE A 66 18.19 10.36 7.67
C PHE A 66 17.55 9.67 6.46
N LEU A 67 16.64 8.73 6.71
CA LEU A 67 15.95 7.95 5.67
C LEU A 67 14.55 8.51 5.44
N ARG A 68 14.15 8.63 4.17
CA ARG A 68 12.76 8.97 3.81
C ARG A 68 12.03 7.69 3.44
N LEU A 69 11.36 7.11 4.42
CA LEU A 69 10.63 5.86 4.28
C LEU A 69 9.13 6.13 4.19
N ALA A 70 8.43 5.33 3.38
CA ALA A 70 6.98 5.17 3.50
C ALA A 70 6.68 4.40 4.80
N GLU A 71 5.45 4.48 5.29
CA GLU A 71 5.03 3.61 6.40
C GLU A 71 5.25 2.13 6.01
N PRO A 72 5.76 1.29 6.94
CA PRO A 72 6.10 -0.10 6.67
C PRO A 72 4.95 -0.87 6.02
N GLU A 73 3.73 -0.62 6.50
CA GLU A 73 2.51 -1.30 6.11
C GLU A 73 2.04 -0.93 4.68
N THR A 74 2.62 0.13 4.10
CA THR A 74 2.29 0.64 2.77
C THR A 74 3.50 0.65 1.83
N MET A 75 4.63 0.07 2.24
CA MET A 75 5.86 0.07 1.45
C MET A 75 5.82 -0.91 0.28
N TRP A 76 5.09 -2.02 0.42
CA TRP A 76 4.97 -3.05 -0.60
C TRP A 76 3.54 -3.62 -0.63
N PRO A 77 2.96 -3.83 -1.82
CA PRO A 77 1.63 -4.42 -1.95
C PRO A 77 1.57 -5.87 -1.44
N ALA A 78 0.51 -6.23 -0.72
CA ALA A 78 0.32 -7.58 -0.18
C ALA A 78 -0.21 -8.60 -1.21
N ASN A 79 -0.55 -8.16 -2.42
CA ASN A 79 -0.91 -9.01 -3.54
C ASN A 79 -0.17 -8.57 -4.83
N SER A 80 -0.25 -9.42 -5.86
CA SER A 80 0.28 -9.10 -7.19
C SER A 80 -0.78 -8.37 -8.01
N PRO A 81 -0.42 -7.40 -8.86
CA PRO A 81 -1.38 -6.79 -9.78
C PRO A 81 -1.83 -7.76 -10.88
N GLY A 82 -1.17 -8.92 -11.02
CA GLY A 82 -1.50 -9.90 -12.04
C GLY A 82 -1.38 -9.31 -13.45
N ARG A 83 -2.52 -9.21 -14.14
CA ARG A 83 -2.62 -8.63 -15.49
C ARG A 83 -3.12 -7.19 -15.52
N LEU A 84 -3.35 -6.59 -14.36
CA LEU A 84 -3.92 -5.25 -14.28
C LEU A 84 -2.95 -4.21 -14.84
N ALA A 85 -3.47 -3.33 -15.68
CA ALA A 85 -2.80 -2.07 -16.01
C ALA A 85 -3.02 -1.12 -14.84
N VAL A 86 -2.04 -1.05 -13.93
CA VAL A 86 -2.12 -0.21 -12.72
C VAL A 86 -2.03 1.27 -13.13
N LEU A 87 -3.07 2.02 -12.82
CA LEU A 87 -3.16 3.46 -13.05
C LEU A 87 -2.22 4.24 -12.13
N GLU A 88 -1.77 5.42 -12.58
CA GLU A 88 -0.93 6.31 -11.78
C GLU A 88 -1.66 6.77 -10.51
N ALA A 89 -1.01 6.56 -9.36
CA ALA A 89 -1.55 6.90 -8.04
C ALA A 89 -1.31 8.38 -7.70
N ASP A 90 -2.26 9.27 -8.02
CA ASP A 90 -2.16 10.72 -7.72
C ASP A 90 -3.04 11.13 -6.53
N ARG A 91 -4.30 10.67 -6.48
CA ARG A 91 -5.27 11.09 -5.46
C ARG A 91 -5.94 9.91 -4.77
N SER A 92 -6.00 9.97 -3.44
CA SER A 92 -6.82 9.07 -2.64
C SER A 92 -8.31 9.38 -2.81
N VAL A 93 -9.08 8.38 -3.24
CA VAL A 93 -10.53 8.40 -3.39
C VAL A 93 -11.14 7.36 -2.45
N ALA A 94 -12.04 7.79 -1.58
CA ALA A 94 -12.67 6.89 -0.61
C ALA A 94 -13.54 5.83 -1.32
N VAL A 95 -13.29 4.55 -1.01
CA VAL A 95 -14.15 3.44 -1.40
C VAL A 95 -15.32 3.38 -0.42
N THR A 96 -16.54 3.43 -0.94
CA THR A 96 -17.79 3.48 -0.18
C THR A 96 -18.56 2.16 -0.23
N LYS A 97 -19.69 2.09 0.49
CA LYS A 97 -20.54 0.88 0.61
C LYS A 97 -19.77 -0.39 1.00
N ARG A 98 -18.79 -0.23 1.89
CA ARG A 98 -17.91 -1.31 2.34
C ARG A 98 -18.53 -2.25 3.37
N ARG A 99 -19.58 -1.83 4.09
CA ARG A 99 -20.17 -2.62 5.19
C ARG A 99 -20.47 -4.09 4.84
N PRO A 100 -21.02 -4.41 3.65
CA PRO A 100 -21.26 -5.80 3.25
C PRO A 100 -19.98 -6.60 2.91
N HIS A 101 -18.82 -5.95 2.91
CA HIS A 101 -17.53 -6.50 2.51
C HIS A 101 -16.49 -6.40 3.63
N HIS A 102 -16.91 -6.17 4.88
CA HIS A 102 -15.98 -6.09 6.01
C HIS A 102 -15.23 -7.40 6.24
N ASP A 103 -15.86 -8.54 5.98
CA ASP A 103 -15.20 -9.86 6.01
C ASP A 103 -13.99 -9.92 5.07
N VAL A 104 -14.13 -9.44 3.83
CA VAL A 104 -13.03 -9.36 2.85
C VAL A 104 -11.94 -8.40 3.34
N LEU A 105 -12.34 -7.22 3.82
CA LEU A 105 -11.39 -6.19 4.26
C LEU A 105 -10.61 -6.60 5.52
N ASP A 106 -11.28 -7.25 6.47
CA ASP A 106 -10.67 -7.74 7.71
C ASP A 106 -9.72 -8.91 7.44
N GLU A 107 -10.06 -9.78 6.49
CA GLU A 107 -9.16 -10.84 6.02
C GLU A 107 -7.89 -10.27 5.39
N LEU A 108 -8.02 -9.27 4.49
CA LEU A 108 -6.88 -8.61 3.86
C LEU A 108 -5.99 -7.87 4.88
N LEU A 109 -6.60 -7.23 5.89
CA LEU A 109 -5.86 -6.59 6.98
C LEU A 109 -5.14 -7.60 7.87
N GLY A 110 -5.78 -8.75 8.16
CA GLY A 110 -5.29 -9.71 9.14
C GLY A 110 -5.02 -9.03 10.49
N GLN A 111 -3.78 -9.13 10.97
CA GLN A 111 -3.34 -8.50 12.22
C GLN A 111 -2.77 -7.08 12.04
N ARG A 112 -2.71 -6.56 10.81
CA ARG A 112 -2.12 -5.26 10.48
C ARG A 112 -3.14 -4.13 10.65
N ASP A 113 -2.65 -2.92 10.93
CA ASP A 113 -3.49 -1.72 10.98
C ASP A 113 -3.71 -1.08 9.61
N ALA A 114 -2.84 -1.38 8.65
CA ALA A 114 -3.01 -1.01 7.26
C ALA A 114 -2.37 -2.06 6.33
N VAL A 115 -2.79 -2.06 5.07
CA VAL A 115 -2.19 -2.85 4.00
C VAL A 115 -2.38 -2.14 2.67
N LEU A 116 -1.31 -2.07 1.87
CA LEU A 116 -1.38 -1.70 0.45
C LEU A 116 -1.70 -2.94 -0.39
N VAL A 117 -2.64 -2.83 -1.31
CA VAL A 117 -2.98 -3.88 -2.28
C VAL A 117 -3.24 -3.27 -3.65
N PHE A 118 -3.16 -4.09 -4.70
CA PHE A 118 -3.71 -3.76 -6.01
C PHE A 118 -5.18 -4.17 -6.06
N GLY A 119 -6.04 -3.24 -6.48
CA GLY A 119 -7.45 -3.47 -6.75
C GLY A 119 -7.79 -3.28 -8.22
N GLU A 120 -8.67 -4.13 -8.75
CA GLU A 120 -9.30 -3.97 -10.05
C GLU A 120 -10.41 -2.91 -9.99
N LEU A 121 -10.47 -2.07 -11.02
CA LEU A 121 -11.53 -1.07 -11.20
C LEU A 121 -12.53 -1.57 -12.24
N VAL A 122 -13.76 -1.83 -11.80
CA VAL A 122 -14.80 -2.44 -12.64
C VAL A 122 -15.91 -1.45 -12.92
N GLN A 123 -16.17 -1.15 -14.19
CA GLN A 123 -17.38 -0.40 -14.56
C GLN A 123 -18.62 -1.26 -14.29
N SER A 124 -19.55 -0.73 -13.51
CA SER A 124 -20.72 -1.45 -13.04
C SER A 124 -21.93 -0.51 -12.90
N THR A 125 -23.00 -1.01 -12.29
CA THR A 125 -24.16 -0.21 -11.91
C THR A 125 -24.47 -0.37 -10.43
N VAL A 126 -24.96 0.71 -9.83
CA VAL A 126 -25.35 0.70 -8.42
C VAL A 126 -26.48 -0.30 -8.20
N THR A 127 -26.29 -1.23 -7.27
CA THR A 127 -27.23 -2.34 -7.04
C THR A 127 -28.38 -2.00 -6.06
N SER A 128 -28.22 -0.94 -5.25
CA SER A 128 -29.16 -0.60 -4.18
C SER A 128 -29.18 0.89 -3.81
N GLY A 129 -30.25 1.31 -3.12
CA GLY A 129 -30.44 2.68 -2.62
C GLY A 129 -30.96 3.65 -3.68
N LYS A 130 -30.91 4.96 -3.37
CA LYS A 130 -31.45 6.05 -4.19
C LYS A 130 -30.93 6.06 -5.64
N TYR A 131 -29.70 5.61 -5.86
CA TYR A 131 -29.01 5.66 -7.16
C TYR A 131 -29.03 4.32 -7.91
N LYS A 132 -29.91 3.39 -7.56
CA LYS A 132 -29.98 2.05 -8.19
C LYS A 132 -30.07 2.17 -9.72
N GLY A 133 -29.23 1.42 -10.43
CA GLY A 133 -29.14 1.40 -11.89
C GLY A 133 -28.25 2.48 -12.50
N SER A 134 -27.84 3.50 -11.74
CA SER A 134 -26.85 4.47 -12.20
C SER A 134 -25.48 3.82 -12.38
N PRO A 135 -24.64 4.29 -13.32
CA PRO A 135 -23.25 3.84 -13.44
C PRO A 135 -22.49 4.01 -12.13
N CYS A 136 -21.60 3.06 -11.81
CA CYS A 136 -20.62 3.17 -10.73
C CYS A 136 -19.28 2.55 -11.15
N VAL A 137 -18.22 2.93 -10.44
CA VAL A 137 -16.95 2.22 -10.46
C VAL A 137 -16.87 1.37 -9.20
N GLU A 138 -16.92 0.06 -9.38
CA GLU A 138 -16.67 -0.93 -8.34
C GLU A 138 -15.15 -1.12 -8.15
N VAL A 139 -14.75 -1.40 -6.91
CA VAL A 139 -13.38 -1.77 -6.57
C VAL A 139 -13.38 -3.19 -6.04
N ALA A 140 -12.58 -4.05 -6.67
CA ALA A 140 -12.42 -5.45 -6.29
C ALA A 140 -10.95 -5.76 -6.02
N VAL A 141 -10.67 -6.65 -5.07
CA VAL A 141 -9.33 -7.16 -4.77
C VAL A 141 -9.37 -8.66 -4.92
N ASP A 142 -8.47 -9.22 -5.73
CA ASP A 142 -8.41 -10.66 -6.03
C ASP A 142 -9.78 -11.25 -6.44
N GLY A 143 -10.54 -10.51 -7.25
CA GLY A 143 -11.87 -10.88 -7.73
C GLY A 143 -13.00 -10.71 -6.71
N ARG A 144 -12.72 -10.26 -5.49
CA ARG A 144 -13.71 -10.03 -4.42
C ARG A 144 -14.00 -8.54 -4.31
N ARG A 145 -15.28 -8.18 -4.44
CA ARG A 145 -15.74 -6.80 -4.27
C ARG A 145 -15.45 -6.29 -2.86
N ILE A 146 -14.83 -5.11 -2.76
CA ILE A 146 -14.58 -4.42 -1.49
C ILE A 146 -15.38 -3.13 -1.32
N GLY A 147 -16.05 -2.68 -2.37
CA GLY A 147 -16.95 -1.53 -2.34
C GLY A 147 -17.07 -0.84 -3.70
N GLU A 148 -17.48 0.42 -3.70
CA GLU A 148 -17.60 1.24 -4.92
C GLU A 148 -17.27 2.71 -4.65
N LEU A 149 -16.81 3.43 -5.68
CA LEU A 149 -16.66 4.87 -5.61
C LEU A 149 -18.03 5.54 -5.47
N SER A 150 -18.09 6.70 -4.79
CA SER A 150 -19.33 7.48 -4.71
C SER A 150 -19.79 7.93 -6.10
N ALA A 151 -21.06 8.31 -6.26
CA ALA A 151 -21.61 8.76 -7.55
C ALA A 151 -20.79 9.92 -8.15
N ALA A 152 -20.42 10.92 -7.33
CA ALA A 152 -19.61 12.05 -7.76
C ALA A 152 -18.19 11.65 -8.19
N MET A 153 -17.58 10.67 -7.53
CA MET A 153 -16.25 10.18 -7.90
C MET A 153 -16.30 9.28 -9.13
N THR A 154 -17.35 8.47 -9.26
CA THR A 154 -17.64 7.71 -10.48
C THR A 154 -17.73 8.65 -11.68
N GLU A 155 -18.53 9.71 -11.59
CA GLU A 155 -18.69 10.67 -12.69
C GLU A 155 -17.35 11.27 -13.14
N ARG A 156 -16.46 11.59 -12.20
CA ARG A 156 -15.14 12.15 -12.47
C ARG A 156 -14.17 11.15 -13.10
N HIS A 157 -14.15 9.90 -12.63
CA HIS A 157 -13.07 8.97 -12.97
C HIS A 157 -13.48 7.87 -13.95
N ARG A 158 -14.77 7.61 -14.19
CA ARG A 158 -15.25 6.46 -14.99
C ARG A 158 -14.65 6.39 -16.40
N HIS A 159 -14.30 7.54 -16.99
CA HIS A 159 -13.73 7.61 -18.33
C HIS A 159 -12.28 7.08 -18.39
N GLN A 160 -11.57 7.06 -17.27
CA GLN A 160 -10.22 6.52 -17.13
C GLN A 160 -10.23 5.02 -16.79
N VAL A 161 -11.38 4.48 -16.40
CA VAL A 161 -11.55 3.07 -16.04
C VAL A 161 -11.89 2.28 -17.28
N THR A 162 -10.96 1.47 -17.78
CA THR A 162 -11.19 0.53 -18.88
C THR A 162 -11.05 -0.91 -18.37
N PRO A 163 -11.61 -1.92 -19.06
CA PRO A 163 -11.45 -3.32 -18.66
C PRO A 163 -9.97 -3.69 -18.48
N GLY A 164 -9.64 -4.31 -17.33
CA GLY A 164 -8.26 -4.64 -16.97
C GLY A 164 -7.46 -3.52 -16.31
N CYS A 165 -8.04 -2.35 -16.04
CA CYS A 165 -7.40 -1.33 -15.23
C CYS A 165 -7.41 -1.72 -13.74
N GLY A 166 -6.29 -1.45 -13.07
CA GLY A 166 -6.16 -1.56 -11.63
C GLY A 166 -5.69 -0.25 -11.00
N CYS A 167 -5.67 -0.22 -9.68
CA CYS A 167 -5.11 0.87 -8.90
C CYS A 167 -4.50 0.33 -7.61
N GLU A 168 -3.67 1.15 -6.99
CA GLU A 168 -3.28 0.95 -5.60
C GLU A 168 -4.46 1.26 -4.67
N VAL A 169 -4.66 0.43 -3.65
CA VAL A 169 -5.68 0.60 -2.62
C VAL A 169 -5.02 0.44 -1.26
N ILE A 170 -5.21 1.43 -0.39
CA ILE A 170 -4.84 1.30 1.02
C ILE A 170 -6.09 0.92 1.79
N ILE A 171 -6.02 -0.23 2.45
CA ILE A 171 -7.00 -0.69 3.43
C ILE A 171 -6.43 -0.40 4.81
N SER A 172 -7.24 0.13 5.73
CA SER A 172 -6.81 0.52 7.06
C SER A 172 -7.89 0.27 8.11
N ARG A 173 -7.46 -0.12 9.31
CA ARG A 173 -8.34 -0.27 10.47
C ARG A 173 -8.70 1.11 11.01
N ARG A 174 -9.98 1.28 11.39
CA ARG A 174 -10.54 2.49 12.01
C ARG A 174 -11.56 2.07 13.07
N ASP A 175 -11.89 2.98 13.98
CA ASP A 175 -12.84 2.72 15.08
C ASP A 175 -14.23 2.26 14.60
N ASN A 176 -14.64 2.69 13.40
CA ASN A 176 -15.95 2.37 12.80
C ASN A 176 -15.89 1.21 11.78
N GLY A 177 -14.84 0.38 11.84
CA GLY A 177 -14.59 -0.73 10.93
C GLY A 177 -13.60 -0.40 9.81
N PRO A 178 -13.23 -1.39 8.97
CA PRO A 178 -12.19 -1.22 7.96
C PRO A 178 -12.55 -0.16 6.92
N HIS A 179 -11.54 0.63 6.56
CA HIS A 179 -11.61 1.70 5.57
C HIS A 179 -10.74 1.35 4.37
N ALA A 180 -11.23 1.60 3.16
CA ALA A 180 -10.46 1.46 1.93
C ALA A 180 -10.44 2.78 1.14
N ALA A 181 -9.29 3.11 0.58
CA ALA A 181 -9.06 4.25 -0.28
C ALA A 181 -8.31 3.81 -1.54
N ALA A 182 -8.90 4.05 -2.71
CA ALA A 182 -8.30 3.77 -4.01
C ALA A 182 -7.54 4.99 -4.51
N TYR A 183 -6.32 4.79 -5.01
CA TYR A 183 -5.50 5.85 -5.55
C TYR A 183 -5.73 5.96 -7.05
N MET A 184 -6.33 7.08 -7.45
CA MET A 184 -6.78 7.33 -8.82
C MET A 184 -5.91 8.41 -9.46
N PRO A 185 -5.74 8.41 -10.80
CA PRO A 185 -5.16 9.53 -11.52
C PRO A 185 -5.97 10.80 -11.30
N ARG A 186 -5.37 11.97 -11.54
CA ARG A 186 -6.16 13.20 -11.67
C ARG A 186 -7.17 13.07 -12.82
N PRO A 187 -8.42 13.49 -12.61
CA PRO A 187 -9.45 13.47 -13.65
C PRO A 187 -9.10 14.37 -14.84
#